data_AF-A0A1Q8ZBI9-F1
#
_entry.id   AF-A0A1Q8ZBI9-F1
#
_cell.length_a   1.000
_cell.length_b   1.000
_cell.length_c   1.000
_cell.angle_alpha   90.00
_cell.angle_beta   90.00
_cell.angle_gamma   90.00
#
_symmetry.space_group_name_H-M   'P 1'
#
loop_
_entity.id
_entity.type
_entity.pdbx_description
1 polymer ?
#
loop_
_entity_poly.entity_id
_entity_poly.type
_entity_poly.pdbx_seq_one_letter_code
_entity_poly.pdbx_strand_id
1 'polypeptide(L)'
;MLDTGRLALTGIALSLFQQGLSLSAAREYREALKSFDLVLQIRPDCSEVWHERGLALENLGDYREAVVCYDRALQSSGSKKIAHEIWHSRGNALQYGLGNYEAALQSYDQALKLKPNHYLVWQNRGNALLYGLNHFQEAVANYDRVLNLVPDYYLAWRNRGNALLELGHHQAAIASYDQALSLEPNDQVSAYARSNAISQLGLLEKQPTTDPAWYGRGYNGPEDPDAQNGTCYAPDLQEWGETDGKDTLTPIGPIELELLSHTPILLIQDTKGQREVSLKQSLYSIGRDNRSDIYLHSHYASRHHATLIQLLQTGGGYTYRIVDGDLRGKRSTNGVLVNGVKQGIWDLQHQDEIVLGPDVKLIYLAPVDDKDTTN
;
A
#
# COMPACT_ATOMS: atom_id res chain seq x y z
N MET A 1 -21.59 45.45 -8.39
CA MET A 1 -20.42 46.26 -8.81
C MET A 1 -19.38 45.32 -9.39
N LEU A 2 -19.19 45.30 -10.71
CA LEU A 2 -17.90 44.92 -11.30
C LEU A 2 -17.14 46.24 -11.54
N ASP A 3 -16.82 46.92 -10.44
CA ASP A 3 -16.04 48.16 -10.47
C ASP A 3 -14.57 47.79 -10.30
N THR A 4 -14.01 47.17 -11.33
CA THR A 4 -12.61 46.73 -11.30
C THR A 4 -11.69 47.66 -12.08
N GLY A 5 -12.22 48.55 -12.93
CA GLY A 5 -11.40 49.26 -13.92
C GLY A 5 -10.60 48.29 -14.84
N ARG A 6 -11.01 47.01 -14.94
CA ARG A 6 -10.21 45.91 -15.52
C ARG A 6 -10.68 45.38 -16.87
N LEU A 7 -11.84 45.77 -17.39
CA LEU A 7 -12.31 45.30 -18.70
C LEU A 7 -12.42 46.49 -19.65
N ALA A 8 -11.65 46.48 -20.74
CA ALA A 8 -11.81 47.46 -21.80
C ALA A 8 -13.13 47.25 -22.59
N LEU A 9 -13.96 46.27 -22.23
CA LEU A 9 -15.20 45.96 -22.94
C LEU A 9 -16.27 47.01 -22.61
N THR A 10 -16.97 47.49 -23.63
CA THR A 10 -18.02 48.51 -23.50
C THR A 10 -19.26 48.10 -24.28
N GLY A 11 -20.43 48.56 -23.85
CA GLY A 11 -21.70 48.34 -24.56
C GLY A 11 -22.08 46.86 -24.66
N ILE A 12 -22.48 46.43 -25.87
CA ILE A 12 -23.00 45.09 -26.15
C ILE A 12 -22.00 43.99 -25.71
N ALA A 13 -20.70 44.18 -25.95
CA ALA A 13 -19.69 43.18 -25.59
C ALA A 13 -19.57 42.98 -24.06
N LEU A 14 -19.73 44.04 -23.27
CA LEU A 14 -19.75 43.92 -21.81
C LEU A 14 -21.01 43.19 -21.32
N SER A 15 -22.17 43.50 -21.90
CA SER A 15 -23.44 42.83 -21.57
C SER A 15 -23.39 41.34 -21.90
N LEU A 16 -22.88 40.97 -23.08
CA LEU A 16 -22.72 39.58 -23.49
C LEU A 16 -21.72 38.84 -22.59
N PHE A 17 -20.64 39.50 -22.17
CA PHE A 17 -19.69 38.90 -21.25
C PHE A 17 -20.32 38.64 -19.88
N GLN A 18 -21.06 39.60 -19.31
CA GLN A 18 -21.79 39.42 -18.06
C GLN A 18 -22.85 38.32 -18.16
N GLN A 19 -23.55 38.24 -19.29
CA GLN A 19 -24.48 37.14 -19.56
C GLN A 19 -23.75 35.78 -19.57
N GLY A 20 -22.62 35.68 -20.27
CA GLY A 20 -21.79 34.47 -20.28
C GLY A 20 -21.35 34.05 -18.88
N LEU A 21 -20.87 34.99 -18.05
CA LEU A 21 -20.51 34.74 -16.65
C LEU A 21 -21.71 34.25 -15.83
N SER A 22 -22.88 34.86 -16.00
CA SER A 22 -24.11 34.45 -15.32
C SER A 22 -24.55 33.04 -15.71
N LEU A 23 -24.44 32.69 -17.00
CA LEU A 23 -24.76 31.36 -17.51
C LEU A 23 -23.76 30.32 -16.98
N SER A 24 -22.46 30.64 -16.94
CA SER A 24 -21.45 29.79 -16.31
C SER A 24 -21.76 29.55 -14.82
N ALA A 25 -22.17 30.60 -14.09
CA ALA A 25 -22.59 30.46 -12.69
C ALA A 25 -23.85 29.58 -12.52
N ALA A 26 -24.76 29.61 -13.50
CA ALA A 26 -25.93 28.72 -13.59
C ALA A 26 -25.59 27.30 -14.09
N ARG A 27 -24.31 27.01 -14.40
CA ARG A 27 -23.82 25.76 -15.00
C ARG A 27 -24.36 25.49 -16.41
N GLU A 28 -24.86 26.51 -17.09
CA GLU A 28 -25.32 26.46 -18.48
C GLU A 28 -24.15 26.71 -19.45
N TYR A 29 -23.11 25.88 -19.36
CA TYR A 29 -21.82 26.13 -20.01
C TYR A 29 -21.92 26.24 -21.54
N ARG A 30 -22.79 25.47 -22.20
CA ARG A 30 -22.97 25.55 -23.67
C ARG A 30 -23.51 26.92 -24.11
N GLU A 31 -24.44 27.50 -23.36
CA GLU A 31 -24.98 28.84 -23.67
C GLU A 31 -23.99 29.94 -23.28
N ALA A 32 -23.24 29.74 -22.19
CA ALA A 32 -22.14 30.63 -21.81
C ALA A 32 -21.09 30.72 -22.93
N LEU A 33 -20.71 29.58 -23.54
CA LEU A 33 -19.79 29.54 -24.67
C LEU A 33 -20.28 30.36 -25.86
N LYS A 34 -21.57 30.30 -26.22
CA LYS A 34 -22.12 31.14 -27.29
C LYS A 34 -21.95 32.62 -26.97
N SER A 35 -22.21 33.01 -25.72
CA SER A 35 -22.05 34.39 -25.27
C SER A 35 -20.59 34.85 -25.35
N PHE A 36 -19.64 34.01 -24.90
CA PHE A 36 -18.21 34.29 -25.01
C PHE A 36 -17.74 34.34 -26.47
N ASP A 37 -18.20 33.44 -27.33
CA ASP A 37 -17.87 33.42 -28.76
C ASP A 37 -18.32 34.71 -29.45
N LEU A 38 -19.52 35.23 -29.12
CA LEU A 38 -19.99 36.52 -29.63
C LEU A 38 -19.12 37.69 -29.14
N VAL A 39 -18.67 37.67 -27.89
CA VAL A 39 -17.72 38.69 -27.38
C VAL A 39 -16.41 38.63 -28.14
N LEU A 40 -15.88 37.43 -28.38
CA LEU A 40 -14.62 37.20 -29.10
C LEU A 40 -14.70 37.56 -30.59
N GLN A 41 -15.89 37.51 -31.21
CA GLN A 41 -16.11 38.06 -32.56
C GLN A 41 -15.98 39.59 -32.58
N ILE A 42 -16.46 40.28 -31.54
CA ILE A 42 -16.36 41.74 -31.42
C ILE A 42 -14.94 42.16 -31.03
N ARG A 43 -14.33 41.42 -30.10
CA ARG A 43 -12.97 41.69 -29.63
C ARG A 43 -12.19 40.38 -29.40
N PRO A 44 -11.38 39.95 -30.38
CA PRO A 44 -10.59 38.73 -30.28
C PRO A 44 -9.46 38.78 -29.24
N ASP A 45 -8.94 39.98 -28.93
CA ASP A 45 -7.82 40.18 -27.98
C ASP A 45 -8.33 40.45 -26.55
N CYS A 46 -9.08 39.50 -25.98
CA CYS A 46 -9.55 39.57 -24.58
C CYS A 46 -9.07 38.37 -23.78
N SER A 47 -8.01 38.55 -22.98
CA SER A 47 -7.49 37.51 -22.08
C SER A 47 -8.57 36.92 -21.16
N GLU A 48 -9.40 37.77 -20.56
CA GLU A 48 -10.44 37.41 -19.59
C GLU A 48 -11.51 36.55 -20.24
N VAL A 49 -11.95 36.90 -21.46
CA VAL A 49 -13.00 36.15 -22.16
C VAL A 49 -12.47 34.80 -22.64
N TRP A 50 -11.24 34.74 -23.14
CA TRP A 50 -10.60 33.47 -23.49
C TRP A 50 -10.42 32.58 -22.25
N HIS A 51 -10.04 33.14 -21.11
CA HIS A 51 -9.91 32.38 -19.85
C HIS A 51 -11.25 31.80 -19.39
N GLU A 52 -12.31 32.62 -19.32
CA GLU A 52 -13.65 32.19 -18.92
C GLU A 52 -14.26 31.16 -19.89
N ARG A 53 -14.00 31.33 -21.19
CA ARG A 53 -14.36 30.34 -22.21
C ARG A 53 -13.64 29.01 -21.98
N GLY A 54 -12.35 29.05 -21.62
CA GLY A 54 -11.56 27.87 -21.25
C GLY A 54 -12.15 27.14 -20.04
N LEU A 55 -12.51 27.88 -18.99
CA LEU A 55 -13.15 27.33 -17.79
C LEU A 55 -14.50 26.66 -18.11
N ALA A 56 -15.31 27.27 -18.97
CA ALA A 56 -16.57 26.67 -19.41
C ALA A 56 -16.36 25.35 -20.20
N LEU A 57 -15.31 25.27 -21.02
CA LEU A 57 -14.94 24.04 -21.73
C LEU A 57 -14.41 22.94 -20.79
N GLU A 58 -13.61 23.28 -19.79
CA GLU A 58 -13.20 22.31 -18.76
C GLU A 58 -14.40 21.67 -18.07
N ASN A 59 -15.41 22.49 -17.72
CA ASN A 59 -16.63 22.00 -17.10
C ASN A 59 -17.47 21.11 -18.03
N LEU A 60 -17.28 21.21 -19.34
CA LEU A 60 -17.88 20.32 -20.34
C LEU A 60 -17.02 19.09 -20.65
N GLY A 61 -15.80 19.02 -20.12
CA GLY A 61 -14.83 17.96 -20.38
C GLY A 61 -14.00 18.15 -21.66
N ASP A 62 -14.14 19.27 -22.35
CA ASP A 62 -13.44 19.59 -23.60
C ASP A 62 -12.05 20.20 -23.29
N TYR A 63 -11.21 19.43 -22.60
CA TYR A 63 -9.94 19.91 -22.05
C TYR A 63 -8.91 20.35 -23.10
N ARG A 64 -8.93 19.74 -24.30
CA ARG A 64 -8.04 20.10 -25.40
C ARG A 64 -8.32 21.52 -25.89
N GLU A 65 -9.58 21.82 -26.15
CA GLU A 65 -10.03 23.15 -26.55
C GLU A 65 -9.88 24.16 -25.42
N ALA A 66 -10.04 23.75 -24.15
CA ALA A 66 -9.76 24.61 -23.00
C ALA A 66 -8.29 25.06 -22.97
N VAL A 67 -7.33 24.16 -23.18
CA VAL A 67 -5.89 24.51 -23.27
C VAL A 67 -5.62 25.50 -24.40
N VAL A 68 -6.26 25.33 -25.56
CA VAL A 68 -6.15 26.29 -26.68
C VAL A 68 -6.68 27.67 -26.29
N CYS A 69 -7.79 27.74 -25.54
CA CYS A 69 -8.29 29.01 -25.00
C CYS A 69 -7.28 29.68 -24.08
N TYR A 70 -6.66 28.93 -23.17
CA TYR A 70 -5.64 29.49 -22.26
C TYR A 70 -4.40 29.96 -22.99
N ASP A 71 -3.94 29.22 -24.00
CA ASP A 71 -2.81 29.64 -24.84
C ASP A 71 -3.12 30.97 -25.56
N ARG A 72 -4.35 31.14 -26.08
CA ARG A 72 -4.81 32.41 -26.66
C ARG A 72 -4.91 33.52 -25.63
N ALA A 73 -5.44 33.21 -24.44
CA ALA A 73 -5.53 34.17 -23.34
C ALA A 73 -4.15 34.71 -22.93
N LEU A 74 -3.13 33.85 -22.91
CA LEU A 74 -1.74 34.21 -22.55
C LEU A 74 -1.05 35.07 -23.62
N GLN A 75 -1.39 34.88 -24.90
CA GLN A 75 -0.88 35.68 -26.02
C GLN A 75 -1.47 37.10 -26.05
N SER A 76 -2.60 37.32 -25.38
CA SER A 76 -3.29 38.61 -25.34
C SER A 76 -2.50 39.68 -24.60
N SER A 77 -2.55 40.92 -25.09
CA SER A 77 -1.86 42.07 -24.47
C SER A 77 -2.31 42.35 -23.03
N GLY A 78 -3.54 41.97 -22.67
CA GLY A 78 -4.14 42.12 -21.33
C GLY A 78 -3.74 41.05 -20.31
N SER A 79 -3.06 39.98 -20.75
CA SER A 79 -2.87 38.77 -19.96
C SER A 79 -2.08 38.98 -18.68
N LYS A 80 -1.14 39.94 -18.65
CA LYS A 80 -0.18 40.14 -17.53
C LYS A 80 -0.82 40.16 -16.14
N LYS A 81 -2.02 40.73 -15.99
CA LYS A 81 -2.70 40.86 -14.69
C LYS A 81 -3.23 39.52 -14.17
N ILE A 82 -3.79 38.69 -15.05
CA ILE A 82 -4.41 37.40 -14.72
C ILE A 82 -3.59 36.20 -15.20
N ALA A 83 -2.40 36.42 -15.74
CA ALA A 83 -1.56 35.37 -16.33
C ALA A 83 -1.26 34.24 -15.33
N HIS A 84 -1.11 34.56 -14.04
CA HIS A 84 -0.91 33.55 -13.01
C HIS A 84 -2.12 32.61 -12.85
N GLU A 85 -3.35 33.13 -12.97
CA GLU A 85 -4.59 32.35 -12.93
C GLU A 85 -4.74 31.51 -14.21
N ILE A 86 -4.45 32.10 -15.37
CA ILE A 86 -4.51 31.39 -16.65
C ILE A 86 -3.51 30.23 -16.69
N TRP A 87 -2.27 30.44 -16.26
CA TRP A 87 -1.26 29.38 -16.16
C TRP A 87 -1.67 28.28 -15.18
N HIS A 88 -2.33 28.62 -14.07
CA HIS A 88 -2.88 27.64 -13.13
C HIS A 88 -4.00 26.81 -13.75
N SER A 89 -4.99 27.46 -14.38
CA SER A 89 -6.09 26.77 -15.08
C SER A 89 -5.57 25.87 -16.19
N ARG A 90 -4.63 26.36 -17.01
CA ARG A 90 -3.97 25.56 -18.04
C ARG A 90 -3.28 24.32 -17.48
N GLY A 91 -2.57 24.47 -16.36
CA GLY A 91 -1.95 23.35 -15.66
C GLY A 91 -2.98 22.32 -15.19
N ASN A 92 -4.11 22.78 -14.64
CA ASN A 92 -5.18 21.88 -14.19
C ASN A 92 -5.81 21.10 -15.35
N ALA A 93 -6.11 21.76 -16.48
CA ALA A 93 -6.63 21.07 -17.67
C ALA A 93 -5.65 20.02 -18.21
N LEU A 94 -4.36 20.35 -18.26
CA LEU A 94 -3.32 19.43 -18.73
C LEU A 94 -3.19 18.22 -17.79
N GLN A 95 -3.18 18.46 -16.48
CA GLN A 95 -3.03 17.41 -15.47
C GLN A 95 -4.27 16.51 -15.37
N TYR A 96 -5.43 17.09 -15.05
CA TYR A 96 -6.62 16.32 -14.69
C TYR A 96 -7.46 15.93 -15.91
N GLY A 97 -7.39 16.71 -17.00
CA GLY A 97 -8.15 16.47 -18.21
C GLY A 97 -7.41 15.64 -19.24
N LEU A 98 -6.12 15.93 -19.46
CA LEU A 98 -5.32 15.33 -20.53
C LEU A 98 -4.24 14.36 -20.04
N GLY A 99 -3.99 14.29 -18.73
CA GLY A 99 -2.93 13.45 -18.15
C GLY A 99 -1.51 13.84 -18.57
N ASN A 100 -1.31 15.06 -19.08
CA ASN A 100 0.01 15.57 -19.49
C ASN A 100 0.67 16.31 -18.33
N TYR A 101 1.28 15.54 -17.44
CA TYR A 101 1.83 16.05 -16.18
C TYR A 101 3.05 16.95 -16.37
N GLU A 102 3.93 16.67 -17.33
CA GLU A 102 5.11 17.50 -17.62
C GLU A 102 4.71 18.90 -18.11
N ALA A 103 3.75 18.99 -19.04
CA ALA A 103 3.26 20.28 -19.51
C ALA A 103 2.47 21.03 -18.40
N ALA A 104 1.80 20.29 -17.50
CA ALA A 104 1.17 20.87 -16.33
C ALA A 104 2.21 21.49 -15.38
N LEU A 105 3.32 20.80 -15.09
CA LEU A 105 4.42 21.35 -14.28
C LEU A 105 4.98 22.64 -14.87
N GLN A 106 5.23 22.68 -16.19
CA GLN A 106 5.69 23.91 -16.85
C GLN A 106 4.70 25.06 -16.66
N SER A 107 3.39 24.77 -16.71
CA SER A 107 2.35 25.78 -16.50
C SER A 107 2.33 26.27 -15.05
N TYR A 108 2.42 25.35 -14.08
CA TYR A 108 2.50 25.71 -12.66
C TYR A 108 3.77 26.51 -12.33
N ASP A 109 4.91 26.19 -12.93
CA ASP A 109 6.14 26.96 -12.77
C ASP A 109 5.98 28.41 -13.24
N GLN A 110 5.27 28.64 -14.35
CA GLN A 110 4.97 29.99 -14.81
C GLN A 110 4.01 30.72 -13.86
N ALA A 111 2.97 30.04 -13.38
CA ALA A 111 2.05 30.62 -12.39
C ALA A 111 2.79 31.01 -11.09
N LEU A 112 3.69 30.16 -10.60
CA LEU A 112 4.47 30.39 -9.37
C LEU A 112 5.55 31.46 -9.54
N LYS A 113 6.15 31.61 -10.73
CA LYS A 113 7.03 32.75 -11.02
C LYS A 113 6.31 34.09 -10.87
N LEU A 114 5.04 34.16 -11.27
CA LEU A 114 4.23 35.37 -11.18
C LEU A 114 3.64 35.58 -9.78
N LYS A 115 3.24 34.50 -9.10
CA LYS A 115 2.67 34.55 -7.75
C LYS A 115 3.25 33.43 -6.87
N PRO A 116 4.42 33.65 -6.25
CA PRO A 116 5.14 32.61 -5.50
C PRO A 116 4.39 32.05 -4.29
N ASN A 117 3.46 32.81 -3.72
CA ASN A 117 2.72 32.43 -2.52
C ASN A 117 1.34 31.80 -2.83
N HIS A 118 1.10 31.35 -4.07
CA HIS A 118 -0.15 30.71 -4.44
C HIS A 118 -0.18 29.24 -4.00
N TYR A 119 -0.64 28.97 -2.78
CA TYR A 119 -0.60 27.63 -2.19
C TYR A 119 -1.34 26.56 -3.03
N LEU A 120 -2.50 26.87 -3.63
CA LEU A 120 -3.19 25.89 -4.49
C LEU A 120 -2.38 25.46 -5.73
N VAL A 121 -1.52 26.34 -6.26
CA VAL A 121 -0.65 25.98 -7.38
C VAL A 121 0.47 25.05 -6.90
N TRP A 122 1.08 25.34 -5.74
CA TRP A 122 2.03 24.43 -5.10
C TRP A 122 1.40 23.06 -4.81
N GLN A 123 0.15 23.02 -4.32
CA GLN A 123 -0.59 21.79 -4.07
C GLN A 123 -0.78 20.98 -5.36
N ASN A 124 -1.26 21.62 -6.44
CA ASN A 124 -1.52 20.93 -7.70
C ASN A 124 -0.23 20.46 -8.38
N ARG A 125 0.83 21.28 -8.31
CA ARG A 125 2.17 20.90 -8.75
C ARG A 125 2.70 19.69 -7.98
N GLY A 126 2.54 19.68 -6.66
CA GLY A 126 2.83 18.51 -5.81
C GLY A 126 2.03 17.27 -6.22
N ASN A 127 0.74 17.41 -6.52
CA ASN A 127 -0.11 16.31 -6.98
C ASN A 127 0.35 15.75 -8.34
N ALA A 128 0.78 16.61 -9.28
CA ALA A 128 1.32 16.14 -10.56
C ALA A 128 2.60 15.34 -10.38
N LEU A 129 3.49 15.80 -9.49
CA LEU A 129 4.73 15.10 -9.13
C LEU A 129 4.44 13.75 -8.45
N LEU A 130 3.50 13.71 -7.51
CA LEU A 130 3.14 12.52 -6.74
C LEU A 130 2.44 11.47 -7.62
N TYR A 131 1.34 11.84 -8.27
CA TYR A 131 0.45 10.87 -8.92
C TYR A 131 0.74 10.62 -10.40
N GLY A 132 1.39 11.58 -11.07
CA GLY A 132 1.64 11.50 -12.51
C GLY A 132 3.06 11.10 -12.86
N LEU A 133 4.04 11.61 -12.10
CA LEU A 133 5.46 11.50 -12.46
C LEU A 133 6.28 10.67 -11.48
N ASN A 134 5.72 10.28 -10.33
CA ASN A 134 6.43 9.55 -9.27
C ASN A 134 7.67 10.28 -8.72
N HIS A 135 7.70 11.61 -8.76
CA HIS A 135 8.77 12.45 -8.22
C HIS A 135 8.48 12.80 -6.76
N PHE A 136 8.50 11.80 -5.88
CA PHE A 136 7.97 11.91 -4.51
C PHE A 136 8.72 12.92 -3.65
N GLN A 137 10.05 12.99 -3.73
CA GLN A 137 10.86 13.95 -2.97
C GLN A 137 10.51 15.40 -3.30
N GLU A 138 10.33 15.70 -4.59
CA GLU A 138 9.88 17.03 -5.02
C GLU A 138 8.45 17.29 -4.57
N ALA A 139 7.56 16.29 -4.63
CA ALA A 139 6.19 16.43 -4.16
C ALA A 139 6.13 16.82 -2.67
N VAL A 140 6.92 16.17 -1.80
CA VAL A 140 7.06 16.55 -0.38
C VAL A 140 7.45 18.02 -0.24
N ALA A 141 8.47 18.48 -0.98
CA ALA A 141 8.89 19.88 -0.92
C ALA A 141 7.79 20.87 -1.36
N ASN A 142 6.93 20.48 -2.32
CA ASN A 142 5.80 21.30 -2.74
C ASN A 142 4.73 21.36 -1.64
N TYR A 143 4.41 20.23 -0.99
CA TYR A 143 3.47 20.22 0.14
C TYR A 143 4.02 20.96 1.36
N ASP A 144 5.32 20.87 1.66
CA ASP A 144 5.96 21.67 2.70
C ASP A 144 5.80 23.18 2.40
N ARG A 145 5.91 23.61 1.13
CA ARG A 145 5.62 25.00 0.76
C ARG A 145 4.17 25.39 0.98
N VAL A 146 3.21 24.50 0.69
CA VAL A 146 1.80 24.73 1.03
C VAL A 146 1.63 24.90 2.54
N LEU A 147 2.19 24.01 3.35
CA LEU A 147 2.04 24.01 4.80
C LEU A 147 2.75 25.17 5.49
N ASN A 148 3.81 25.72 4.89
CA ASN A 148 4.42 26.97 5.36
C ASN A 148 3.54 28.20 5.09
N LEU A 149 2.72 28.17 4.03
CA LEU A 149 1.80 29.26 3.69
C LEU A 149 0.45 29.13 4.42
N VAL A 150 -0.04 27.90 4.55
CA VAL A 150 -1.36 27.54 5.10
C VAL A 150 -1.21 26.27 5.96
N PRO A 151 -0.78 26.41 7.24
CA PRO A 151 -0.47 25.27 8.12
C PRO A 151 -1.65 24.36 8.44
N ASP A 152 -2.88 24.88 8.36
CA ASP A 152 -4.13 24.19 8.65
C ASP A 152 -4.77 23.53 7.41
N TYR A 153 -4.07 23.51 6.27
CA TYR A 153 -4.57 22.86 5.07
C TYR A 153 -4.38 21.33 5.12
N TYR A 154 -5.37 20.64 5.71
CA TYR A 154 -5.29 19.19 5.98
C TYR A 154 -4.99 18.34 4.73
N LEU A 155 -5.44 18.74 3.54
CA LEU A 155 -5.17 18.04 2.28
C LEU A 155 -3.67 18.05 1.91
N ALA A 156 -2.92 19.10 2.26
CA ALA A 156 -1.47 19.11 2.08
C ALA A 156 -0.78 18.17 3.06
N TRP A 157 -1.22 18.12 4.31
CA TRP A 157 -0.72 17.15 5.30
C TRP A 157 -0.94 15.71 4.84
N ARG A 158 -2.15 15.39 4.36
CA ARG A 158 -2.46 14.06 3.80
C ARG A 158 -1.57 13.72 2.60
N ASN A 159 -1.47 14.61 1.62
CA ASN A 159 -0.72 14.31 0.40
C ASN A 159 0.79 14.31 0.63
N ARG A 160 1.29 15.11 1.59
CA ARG A 160 2.65 14.99 2.11
C ARG A 160 2.89 13.62 2.73
N GLY A 161 1.94 13.13 3.53
CA GLY A 161 1.95 11.76 4.07
C GLY A 161 2.06 10.71 2.96
N ASN A 162 1.25 10.83 1.90
CA ASN A 162 1.30 9.92 0.75
C ASN A 162 2.67 9.94 0.06
N ALA A 163 3.22 11.13 -0.21
CA ALA A 163 4.54 11.24 -0.85
C ALA A 163 5.66 10.68 0.04
N LEU A 164 5.59 10.88 1.36
CA LEU A 164 6.53 10.29 2.31
C LEU A 164 6.39 8.77 2.41
N LEU A 165 5.16 8.26 2.27
CA LEU A 165 4.89 6.82 2.26
C LEU A 165 5.57 6.15 1.07
N GLU A 166 5.45 6.72 -0.13
CA GLU A 166 6.11 6.25 -1.35
C GLU A 166 7.65 6.31 -1.26
N LEU A 167 8.20 7.25 -0.48
CA LEU A 167 9.63 7.34 -0.20
C LEU A 167 10.12 6.35 0.88
N GLY A 168 9.22 5.59 1.50
CA GLY A 168 9.56 4.70 2.61
C GLY A 168 9.75 5.42 3.96
N HIS A 169 9.34 6.68 4.07
CA HIS A 169 9.47 7.48 5.29
C HIS A 169 8.22 7.37 6.18
N HIS A 170 7.91 6.16 6.62
CA HIS A 170 6.61 5.84 7.27
C HIS A 170 6.33 6.62 8.56
N GLN A 171 7.31 6.81 9.45
CA GLN A 171 7.11 7.61 10.67
C GLN A 171 6.72 9.06 10.33
N ALA A 172 7.40 9.67 9.36
CA ALA A 172 7.09 11.02 8.90
C ALA A 172 5.74 11.08 8.15
N ALA A 173 5.39 10.00 7.43
CA ALA A 173 4.09 9.86 6.79
C ALA A 173 2.95 9.81 7.84
N ILE A 174 3.08 8.97 8.86
CA ILE A 174 2.13 8.85 9.98
C ILE A 174 1.96 10.18 10.69
N ALA A 175 3.06 10.86 11.03
CA ALA A 175 3.00 12.18 11.64
C ALA A 175 2.24 13.19 10.76
N SER A 176 2.39 13.10 9.43
CA SER A 176 1.64 13.96 8.50
C SER A 176 0.16 13.61 8.48
N TYR A 177 -0.21 12.32 8.50
CA TYR A 177 -1.61 11.91 8.58
C TYR A 177 -2.25 12.24 9.94
N ASP A 178 -1.50 12.16 11.04
CA ASP A 178 -1.93 12.60 12.36
C ASP A 178 -2.29 14.09 12.37
N GLN A 179 -1.46 14.93 11.74
CA GLN A 179 -1.77 16.35 11.56
C GLN A 179 -3.05 16.53 10.73
N ALA A 180 -3.18 15.81 9.60
CA ALA A 180 -4.39 15.87 8.77
C ALA A 180 -5.67 15.50 9.55
N LEU A 181 -5.62 14.42 10.34
CA LEU A 181 -6.75 13.93 11.15
C LEU A 181 -7.03 14.80 12.37
N SER A 182 -6.03 15.52 12.90
CA SER A 182 -6.25 16.49 13.97
C SER A 182 -7.05 17.71 13.47
N LEU A 183 -6.86 18.09 12.20
CA LEU A 183 -7.57 19.18 11.54
C LEU A 183 -8.93 18.74 11.02
N GLU A 184 -9.02 17.53 10.44
CA GLU A 184 -10.24 16.93 9.92
C GLU A 184 -10.40 15.46 10.40
N PRO A 185 -11.00 15.24 11.59
CA PRO A 185 -11.11 13.91 12.18
C PRO A 185 -11.93 12.89 11.39
N ASN A 186 -12.80 13.36 10.49
CA ASN A 186 -13.68 12.50 9.68
C ASN A 186 -13.10 12.14 8.31
N ASP A 187 -11.86 12.54 7.99
CA ASP A 187 -11.23 12.18 6.72
C ASP A 187 -10.81 10.70 6.71
N GLN A 188 -11.74 9.84 6.30
CA GLN A 188 -11.53 8.38 6.18
C GLN A 188 -10.33 8.03 5.30
N VAL A 189 -10.02 8.87 4.29
CA VAL A 189 -8.86 8.65 3.40
C VAL A 189 -7.55 8.79 4.18
N SER A 190 -7.41 9.83 5.00
CA SER A 190 -6.25 9.99 5.88
C SER A 190 -6.17 8.90 6.94
N ALA A 191 -7.29 8.49 7.53
CA ALA A 191 -7.31 7.42 8.52
C ALA A 191 -6.86 6.06 7.92
N TYR A 192 -7.36 5.74 6.72
CA TYR A 192 -6.94 4.55 5.99
C TYR A 192 -5.46 4.62 5.59
N ALA A 193 -5.01 5.74 5.00
CA ALA A 193 -3.62 5.92 4.60
C ALA A 193 -2.66 5.87 5.79
N ARG A 194 -3.07 6.43 6.94
CA ARG A 194 -2.36 6.30 8.21
C ARG A 194 -2.29 4.85 8.69
N SER A 195 -3.40 4.11 8.65
CA SER A 195 -3.42 2.69 9.02
C SER A 195 -2.49 1.86 8.13
N ASN A 196 -2.48 2.16 6.83
CA ASN A 196 -1.55 1.55 5.87
C ASN A 196 -0.10 1.92 6.20
N ALA A 197 0.18 3.19 6.50
CA ALA A 197 1.50 3.64 6.90
C ALA A 197 1.96 3.04 8.23
N ILE A 198 1.07 2.85 9.20
CA ILE A 198 1.33 2.13 10.46
C ILE A 198 1.55 0.65 10.20
N SER A 199 0.82 0.05 9.26
CA SER A 199 1.03 -1.34 8.88
C SER A 199 2.36 -1.51 8.19
N GLN A 200 2.72 -0.60 7.28
CA GLN A 200 4.03 -0.59 6.60
C GLN A 200 5.17 -0.23 7.55
N LEU A 201 4.96 0.71 8.49
CA LEU A 201 5.89 0.97 9.58
C LEU A 201 5.97 -0.25 10.48
N GLY A 202 4.87 -0.91 10.82
CA GLY A 202 4.86 -2.19 11.52
C GLY A 202 5.41 -3.35 10.70
N LEU A 203 5.65 -3.16 9.39
CA LEU A 203 6.37 -4.04 8.46
C LEU A 203 7.80 -3.52 8.17
N LEU A 204 8.24 -2.41 8.80
CA LEU A 204 9.57 -1.79 8.62
C LEU A 204 10.31 -1.51 9.94
N GLU A 205 9.61 -1.14 11.00
CA GLU A 205 9.92 -1.42 12.42
C GLU A 205 9.88 -2.93 12.69
N LYS A 206 9.02 -3.69 12.02
CA LYS A 206 9.41 -5.06 11.69
C LYS A 206 10.35 -4.97 10.51
N GLN A 207 11.61 -4.68 10.77
CA GLN A 207 12.64 -5.09 9.83
C GLN A 207 12.33 -6.53 9.41
N PRO A 208 12.58 -6.95 8.15
CA PRO A 208 12.97 -8.32 7.97
C PRO A 208 14.28 -8.46 8.73
N THR A 209 14.19 -8.86 9.98
CA THR A 209 14.61 -10.16 10.45
C THR A 209 14.35 -10.21 11.95
N THR A 210 14.22 -11.44 12.43
CA THR A 210 14.67 -11.85 13.76
C THR A 210 15.56 -10.83 14.48
N ASP A 211 15.42 -10.69 15.80
CA ASP A 211 16.57 -10.32 16.63
C ASP A 211 17.34 -11.62 16.99
N PRO A 212 18.50 -11.89 16.35
CA PRO A 212 19.44 -12.93 16.74
C PRO A 212 20.13 -12.76 18.10
N ALA A 213 19.83 -11.77 18.93
CA ALA A 213 20.24 -11.83 20.34
C ALA A 213 19.70 -13.11 21.03
N TRP A 214 18.66 -13.75 20.49
CA TRP A 214 18.18 -15.09 20.89
C TRP A 214 18.85 -16.29 20.18
N TYR A 215 19.60 -16.05 19.11
CA TYR A 215 20.50 -17.04 18.49
C TYR A 215 21.95 -16.91 18.99
N GLY A 216 22.21 -15.94 19.87
CA GLY A 216 23.49 -15.69 20.55
C GLY A 216 23.71 -16.46 21.86
N ARG A 217 22.67 -17.10 22.43
CA ARG A 217 22.89 -18.36 23.16
C ARG A 217 22.47 -19.51 22.27
N GLY A 218 23.26 -19.74 21.21
CA GLY A 218 23.40 -21.11 20.74
C GLY A 218 23.72 -22.02 21.94
N TYR A 219 23.32 -23.28 21.88
CA TYR A 219 23.82 -24.28 22.83
C TYR A 219 25.36 -24.16 22.88
N ASN A 220 25.88 -23.95 24.10
CA ASN A 220 27.23 -23.51 24.52
C ASN A 220 27.43 -22.02 24.86
N GLY A 221 26.36 -21.22 25.03
CA GLY A 221 26.46 -19.94 25.75
C GLY A 221 26.62 -20.16 27.27
N PRO A 222 27.43 -19.37 28.00
CA PRO A 222 27.91 -19.67 29.36
C PRO A 222 26.87 -19.63 30.49
N GLU A 223 25.57 -19.58 30.18
CA GLU A 223 24.47 -19.42 31.15
C GLU A 223 23.30 -20.38 30.88
N ASP A 224 23.57 -21.54 30.27
CA ASP A 224 22.60 -22.64 30.16
C ASP A 224 22.62 -23.49 31.45
N PRO A 225 21.54 -23.51 32.26
CA PRO A 225 21.48 -24.32 33.48
C PRO A 225 21.54 -25.83 33.21
N ASP A 226 21.23 -26.28 31.99
CA ASP A 226 21.29 -27.69 31.60
C ASP A 226 22.68 -28.11 31.06
N ALA A 227 23.63 -27.18 30.94
CA ALA A 227 25.00 -27.51 30.55
C ALA A 227 25.80 -28.22 31.67
N GLN A 228 25.30 -28.25 32.91
CA GLN A 228 25.99 -28.93 34.02
C GLN A 228 25.55 -30.37 34.27
N ASN A 229 24.43 -30.82 33.69
CA ASN A 229 24.02 -32.22 33.76
C ASN A 229 24.01 -32.81 32.36
N GLY A 230 25.20 -33.12 31.86
CA GLY A 230 25.38 -33.90 30.65
C GLY A 230 24.83 -35.32 30.83
N THR A 231 23.51 -35.50 30.66
CA THR A 231 22.86 -36.77 30.36
C THR A 231 21.43 -36.50 29.92
N CYS A 232 21.13 -36.57 28.62
CA CYS A 232 19.78 -36.84 28.13
C CYS A 232 19.89 -37.84 26.97
N TYR A 233 19.42 -39.05 27.24
CA TYR A 233 19.48 -40.25 26.44
C TYR A 233 18.89 -40.08 25.03
N ALA A 234 19.60 -40.60 24.03
CA ALA A 234 19.00 -41.06 22.79
C ALA A 234 18.45 -42.48 23.03
N PRO A 235 17.18 -42.78 22.69
CA PRO A 235 16.81 -44.13 22.34
C PRO A 235 17.25 -44.39 20.90
N ASP A 236 17.93 -45.51 20.70
CA ASP A 236 18.39 -46.02 19.41
C ASP A 236 17.30 -45.98 18.33
N LEU A 237 17.61 -45.31 17.22
CA LEU A 237 16.93 -45.54 15.93
C LEU A 237 17.96 -46.11 14.96
N GLN A 238 17.94 -47.44 14.94
CA GLN A 238 18.64 -48.28 13.98
C GLN A 238 17.95 -48.17 12.61
N GLU A 239 18.77 -47.99 11.58
CA GLU A 239 18.56 -48.34 10.16
C GLU A 239 17.29 -47.88 9.44
N TRP A 240 17.39 -46.81 8.65
CA TRP A 240 16.56 -46.64 7.45
C TRP A 240 17.46 -46.37 6.25
N GLY A 241 17.47 -47.36 5.36
CA GLY A 241 18.35 -47.47 4.20
C GLY A 241 17.98 -46.57 3.03
N GLU A 242 18.93 -46.53 2.10
CA GLU A 242 18.80 -45.95 0.77
C GLU A 242 17.72 -46.68 -0.04
N THR A 243 16.82 -45.94 -0.68
CA THR A 243 16.34 -46.30 -2.02
C THR A 243 15.97 -45.06 -2.85
N ASP A 244 16.54 -45.04 -4.06
CA ASP A 244 16.15 -44.23 -5.21
C ASP A 244 14.68 -44.47 -5.62
N GLY A 245 14.02 -43.45 -6.15
CA GLY A 245 12.71 -43.62 -6.78
C GLY A 245 12.15 -42.34 -7.37
N LYS A 246 12.21 -42.22 -8.70
CA LYS A 246 11.50 -41.24 -9.52
C LYS A 246 9.98 -41.42 -9.43
N ASP A 247 9.27 -40.44 -9.99
CA ASP A 247 7.90 -40.48 -10.52
C ASP A 247 6.78 -40.21 -9.50
N THR A 248 5.68 -39.51 -9.78
CA THR A 248 5.16 -38.71 -10.91
C THR A 248 3.99 -37.89 -10.34
N LEU A 249 3.74 -36.69 -10.89
CA LEU A 249 2.54 -35.90 -10.57
C LEU A 249 1.30 -36.56 -11.19
N THR A 250 0.28 -36.85 -10.38
CA THR A 250 -1.07 -37.21 -10.85
C THR A 250 -2.10 -36.19 -10.37
N PRO A 251 -3.02 -35.74 -11.25
CA PRO A 251 -4.09 -34.83 -10.87
C PRO A 251 -5.18 -35.58 -10.09
N ILE A 252 -5.59 -35.04 -8.95
CA ILE A 252 -6.62 -35.66 -8.11
C ILE A 252 -8.00 -35.17 -8.57
N GLY A 253 -8.88 -36.13 -8.90
CA GLY A 253 -10.31 -35.92 -9.18
C GLY A 253 -11.12 -35.53 -7.93
N PRO A 254 -12.45 -35.44 -8.02
CA PRO A 254 -13.27 -34.89 -6.92
C PRO A 254 -13.14 -35.78 -5.68
N ILE A 255 -12.73 -35.17 -4.57
CA ILE A 255 -12.48 -35.83 -3.30
C ILE A 255 -13.82 -36.19 -2.64
N GLU A 256 -14.00 -37.46 -2.28
CA GLU A 256 -15.12 -37.94 -1.45
C GLU A 256 -15.09 -37.28 -0.06
N LEU A 257 -16.22 -36.71 0.35
CA LEU A 257 -16.39 -35.91 1.57
C LEU A 257 -16.18 -36.66 2.91
N GLU A 258 -15.96 -37.98 2.90
CA GLU A 258 -15.82 -38.78 4.14
C GLU A 258 -14.39 -38.82 4.72
N LEU A 259 -13.36 -38.39 3.98
CA LEU A 259 -11.96 -38.36 4.47
C LEU A 259 -11.58 -37.10 5.29
N LEU A 260 -12.53 -36.17 5.46
CA LEU A 260 -12.29 -34.87 6.11
C LEU A 260 -12.49 -34.88 7.64
N SER A 261 -13.08 -35.93 8.23
CA SER A 261 -13.41 -35.91 9.67
C SER A 261 -12.27 -36.29 10.61
N HIS A 262 -11.17 -36.89 10.12
CA HIS A 262 -10.14 -37.48 11.01
C HIS A 262 -8.68 -37.08 10.67
N THR A 263 -8.46 -36.22 9.68
CA THR A 263 -7.10 -35.87 9.23
C THR A 263 -6.74 -34.45 9.70
N PRO A 264 -5.66 -34.26 10.49
CA PRO A 264 -5.20 -32.93 10.87
C PRO A 264 -4.80 -32.09 9.64
N ILE A 265 -5.03 -30.78 9.70
CA ILE A 265 -4.69 -29.84 8.63
C ILE A 265 -3.68 -28.82 9.16
N LEU A 266 -2.72 -28.45 8.31
CA LEU A 266 -1.81 -27.34 8.55
C LEU A 266 -2.10 -26.24 7.54
N LEU A 267 -2.62 -25.11 8.01
CA LEU A 267 -2.77 -23.91 7.20
C LEU A 267 -1.42 -23.19 7.17
N ILE A 268 -0.89 -22.92 5.99
CA ILE A 268 0.42 -22.30 5.81
C ILE A 268 0.25 -20.95 5.13
N GLN A 269 0.72 -19.90 5.77
CA GLN A 269 0.93 -18.58 5.21
C GLN A 269 2.43 -18.37 5.04
N ASP A 270 2.88 -18.21 3.80
CA ASP A 270 4.24 -17.79 3.49
C ASP A 270 4.27 -16.64 2.47
N THR A 271 5.45 -16.30 1.93
CA THR A 271 5.61 -15.18 0.98
C THR A 271 4.89 -15.37 -0.36
N LYS A 272 4.40 -16.59 -0.65
CA LYS A 272 3.61 -16.87 -1.87
C LYS A 272 2.10 -16.87 -1.62
N GLY A 273 1.67 -16.71 -0.38
CA GLY A 273 0.25 -16.68 -0.01
C GLY A 273 -0.13 -17.81 0.93
N GLN A 274 -1.42 -18.17 0.93
CA GLN A 274 -1.98 -19.19 1.81
C GLN A 274 -2.21 -20.50 1.07
N ARG A 275 -1.94 -21.63 1.75
CA ARG A 275 -2.29 -22.97 1.28
C ARG A 275 -2.58 -23.90 2.46
N GLU A 276 -3.26 -25.00 2.18
CA GLU A 276 -3.61 -26.00 3.16
C GLU A 276 -2.86 -27.31 2.88
N VAL A 277 -2.39 -27.98 3.93
CA VAL A 277 -1.73 -29.28 3.84
C VAL A 277 -2.41 -30.25 4.79
N SER A 278 -3.05 -31.29 4.24
CA SER A 278 -3.56 -32.40 5.05
C SER A 278 -2.42 -33.32 5.49
N LEU A 279 -2.29 -33.55 6.79
CA LEU A 279 -1.21 -34.34 7.37
C LEU A 279 -1.64 -35.80 7.48
N LYS A 280 -1.03 -36.66 6.66
CA LYS A 280 -1.34 -38.09 6.50
C LYS A 280 -0.16 -39.02 6.79
N GLN A 281 1.05 -38.48 6.88
CA GLN A 281 2.28 -39.25 7.11
C GLN A 281 2.66 -39.22 8.59
N SER A 282 3.37 -40.24 9.07
CA SER A 282 3.86 -40.28 10.45
C SER A 282 4.95 -39.24 10.75
N LEU A 283 5.57 -38.69 9.69
CA LEU A 283 6.71 -37.80 9.77
C LEU A 283 6.66 -36.77 8.64
N TYR A 284 6.95 -35.51 8.95
CA TYR A 284 7.16 -34.47 7.94
C TYR A 284 8.40 -33.66 8.25
N SER A 285 9.20 -33.38 7.23
CA SER A 285 10.23 -32.34 7.26
C SER A 285 9.67 -31.02 6.76
N ILE A 286 9.87 -29.94 7.52
CA ILE A 286 9.47 -28.58 7.17
C ILE A 286 10.71 -27.73 6.93
N GLY A 287 10.78 -27.04 5.79
CA GLY A 287 11.92 -26.16 5.51
C GLY A 287 11.89 -25.52 4.13
N ARG A 288 12.90 -24.71 3.83
CA ARG A 288 13.07 -24.09 2.49
C ARG A 288 13.87 -24.95 1.50
N ASP A 289 14.28 -26.15 1.90
CA ASP A 289 14.87 -27.11 0.97
C ASP A 289 13.77 -27.70 0.10
N ASN A 290 13.96 -27.74 -1.21
CA ASN A 290 12.94 -28.25 -2.14
C ASN A 290 12.67 -29.75 -1.98
N ARG A 291 13.48 -30.45 -1.17
CA ARG A 291 13.29 -31.84 -0.77
C ARG A 291 12.48 -32.00 0.53
N SER A 292 12.16 -30.91 1.23
CA SER A 292 11.29 -30.98 2.40
C SER A 292 9.87 -31.36 2.01
N ASP A 293 9.25 -32.22 2.82
CA ASP A 293 7.87 -32.67 2.61
C ASP A 293 6.90 -31.48 2.63
N ILE A 294 7.18 -30.52 3.51
CA ILE A 294 6.50 -29.23 3.57
C ILE A 294 7.51 -28.14 3.21
N TYR A 295 7.52 -27.79 1.93
CA TYR A 295 8.34 -26.71 1.40
C TYR A 295 7.80 -25.34 1.83
N LEU A 296 8.66 -24.47 2.34
CA LEU A 296 8.34 -23.09 2.73
C LEU A 296 8.90 -22.09 1.70
N HIS A 297 8.04 -21.24 1.14
CA HIS A 297 8.48 -20.11 0.32
C HIS A 297 8.93 -18.97 1.22
N SER A 298 10.14 -19.09 1.79
CA SER A 298 10.76 -18.01 2.56
C SER A 298 12.28 -18.17 2.58
N HIS A 299 13.00 -17.08 2.35
CA HIS A 299 14.44 -17.03 2.50
C HIS A 299 14.89 -17.12 3.96
N TYR A 300 13.97 -16.90 4.91
CA TYR A 300 14.26 -16.89 6.34
C TYR A 300 14.03 -18.22 7.04
N ALA A 301 13.37 -19.19 6.39
CA ALA A 301 13.28 -20.54 6.94
C ALA A 301 14.65 -21.26 6.81
N SER A 302 14.96 -22.14 7.76
CA SER A 302 16.11 -23.04 7.62
C SER A 302 15.86 -24.05 6.50
N ARG A 303 16.94 -24.60 5.91
CA ARG A 303 16.81 -25.69 4.92
C ARG A 303 16.00 -26.86 5.47
N HIS A 304 16.29 -27.24 6.71
CA HIS A 304 15.45 -28.11 7.55
C HIS A 304 15.16 -27.34 8.83
N HIS A 305 13.93 -26.85 8.95
CA HIS A 305 13.52 -25.95 10.03
C HIS A 305 12.83 -26.71 11.16
N ALA A 306 11.90 -27.59 10.84
CA ALA A 306 11.20 -28.34 11.87
C ALA A 306 10.84 -29.73 11.36
N THR A 307 10.57 -30.62 12.30
CA THR A 307 10.05 -31.95 12.03
C THR A 307 8.71 -32.10 12.72
N LEU A 308 7.68 -32.57 12.02
CA LEU A 308 6.44 -33.02 12.63
C LEU A 308 6.47 -34.53 12.81
N ILE A 309 6.16 -35.00 14.01
CA ILE A 309 6.09 -36.42 14.37
C ILE A 309 4.67 -36.73 14.82
N GLN A 310 4.05 -37.71 14.20
CA GLN A 310 2.69 -38.14 14.53
C GLN A 310 2.64 -38.77 15.93
N LEU A 311 1.62 -38.40 16.71
CA LEU A 311 1.31 -38.97 18.01
C LEU A 311 -0.06 -39.66 17.93
N LEU A 312 -0.12 -40.93 18.31
CA LEU A 312 -1.38 -41.67 18.39
C LEU A 312 -2.17 -41.24 19.62
N GLN A 313 -3.45 -40.92 19.45
CA GLN A 313 -4.36 -40.65 20.57
C GLN A 313 -5.14 -41.90 20.96
N THR A 314 -5.47 -42.00 22.25
CA THR A 314 -6.41 -43.00 22.79
C THR A 314 -7.83 -42.70 22.29
N GLY A 315 -8.18 -43.21 21.11
CA GLY A 315 -9.47 -42.96 20.47
C GLY A 315 -9.51 -43.20 18.96
N GLY A 316 -8.35 -43.43 18.32
CA GLY A 316 -8.25 -43.74 16.88
C GLY A 316 -7.82 -42.56 16.00
N GLY A 317 -7.79 -41.34 16.56
CA GLY A 317 -7.19 -40.15 15.95
C GLY A 317 -5.69 -40.03 16.21
N TYR A 318 -5.04 -39.12 15.50
CA TYR A 318 -3.64 -38.76 15.74
C TYR A 318 -3.44 -37.24 15.73
N THR A 319 -2.51 -36.78 16.55
CA THR A 319 -2.02 -35.39 16.53
C THR A 319 -0.57 -35.35 16.07
N TYR A 320 0.04 -34.17 16.08
CA TYR A 320 1.45 -34.02 15.74
C TYR A 320 2.21 -33.29 16.84
N ARG A 321 3.45 -33.71 17.02
CA ARG A 321 4.49 -33.01 17.77
C ARG A 321 5.38 -32.28 16.79
N ILE A 322 5.63 -31.00 17.01
CA ILE A 322 6.65 -30.25 16.28
C ILE A 322 7.96 -30.24 17.06
N VAL A 323 9.07 -30.48 16.36
CA VAL A 323 10.43 -30.48 16.89
C VAL A 323 11.26 -29.46 16.11
N ASP A 324 12.02 -28.62 16.82
CA ASP A 324 12.94 -27.65 16.23
C ASP A 324 14.17 -28.36 15.61
N GLY A 325 14.32 -28.20 14.30
CA GLY A 325 15.43 -28.76 13.54
C GLY A 325 15.12 -30.02 12.77
N ASP A 326 16.19 -30.70 12.34
CA ASP A 326 16.13 -31.94 11.60
C ASP A 326 16.14 -33.19 12.49
N LEU A 327 15.85 -34.34 11.87
CA LEU A 327 15.86 -35.65 12.51
C LEU A 327 17.22 -36.09 13.07
N ARG A 328 18.30 -35.41 12.68
CA ARG A 328 19.66 -35.67 13.16
C ARG A 328 19.96 -34.85 14.42
N GLY A 329 18.97 -34.13 14.95
CA GLY A 329 19.09 -33.29 16.13
C GLY A 329 19.72 -31.93 15.86
N LYS A 330 19.92 -31.55 14.59
CA LYS A 330 20.45 -30.23 14.25
C LYS A 330 19.32 -29.21 14.30
N ARG A 331 19.34 -28.37 15.31
CA ARG A 331 18.37 -27.28 15.51
C ARG A 331 18.33 -26.32 14.33
N SER A 332 17.16 -25.72 14.10
CA SER A 332 17.01 -24.69 13.09
C SER A 332 17.76 -23.41 13.47
N THR A 333 18.03 -22.60 12.46
CA THR A 333 18.70 -21.31 12.65
C THR A 333 17.83 -20.30 13.37
N ASN A 334 16.50 -20.43 13.25
CA ASN A 334 15.54 -19.40 13.66
C ASN A 334 14.50 -19.88 14.68
N GLY A 335 14.65 -21.10 15.18
CA GLY A 335 13.82 -21.69 16.22
C GLY A 335 12.36 -21.87 15.80
N VAL A 336 11.67 -22.77 16.47
CA VAL A 336 10.22 -22.90 16.32
C VAL A 336 9.56 -22.07 17.42
N LEU A 337 8.71 -21.12 17.04
CA LEU A 337 7.82 -20.45 17.99
C LEU A 337 6.45 -21.12 17.90
N VAL A 338 5.85 -21.49 19.03
CA VAL A 338 4.46 -21.90 19.12
C VAL A 338 3.73 -20.96 20.08
N ASN A 339 2.63 -20.37 19.63
CA ASN A 339 1.84 -19.36 20.35
C ASN A 339 2.69 -18.22 20.92
N GLY A 340 3.71 -17.80 20.15
CA GLY A 340 4.65 -16.72 20.52
C GLY A 340 5.81 -17.15 21.42
N VAL A 341 5.92 -18.42 21.81
CA VAL A 341 6.96 -18.93 22.71
C VAL A 341 7.90 -19.88 21.96
N LYS A 342 9.22 -19.73 22.14
CA LYS A 342 10.21 -20.64 21.54
C LYS A 342 10.13 -22.03 22.16
N GLN A 343 9.92 -23.03 21.33
CA GLN A 343 9.82 -24.43 21.72
C GLN A 343 10.88 -25.25 20.99
N GLY A 344 11.56 -26.12 21.73
CA GLY A 344 12.39 -27.18 21.12
C GLY A 344 11.54 -28.36 20.66
N ILE A 345 10.48 -28.66 21.42
CA ILE A 345 9.51 -29.73 21.17
C ILE A 345 8.15 -29.26 21.69
N TRP A 346 7.08 -29.50 20.94
CA TRP A 346 5.72 -29.14 21.36
C TRP A 346 4.66 -30.07 20.77
N ASP A 347 3.69 -30.50 21.59
CA ASP A 347 2.55 -31.33 21.16
C ASP A 347 1.40 -30.43 20.70
N LEU A 348 1.19 -30.37 19.39
CA LEU A 348 0.28 -29.41 18.76
C LEU A 348 -1.18 -29.65 19.17
N GLN A 349 -1.84 -28.57 19.57
CA GLN A 349 -3.25 -28.48 19.89
C GLN A 349 -4.00 -27.72 18.79
N HIS A 350 -5.33 -27.89 18.72
CA HIS A 350 -6.17 -27.18 17.75
C HIS A 350 -5.95 -25.66 17.86
N GLN A 351 -5.73 -25.00 16.72
CA GLN A 351 -5.41 -23.58 16.56
C GLN A 351 -4.04 -23.13 17.09
N ASP A 352 -3.13 -24.05 17.37
CA ASP A 352 -1.74 -23.65 17.67
C ASP A 352 -1.14 -22.88 16.49
N GLU A 353 -0.67 -21.68 16.80
CA GLU A 353 0.03 -20.80 15.89
C GLU A 353 1.53 -21.10 15.93
N ILE A 354 2.08 -21.48 14.79
CA ILE A 354 3.49 -21.83 14.65
C ILE A 354 4.16 -20.76 13.79
N VAL A 355 5.27 -20.20 14.25
CA VAL A 355 6.06 -19.23 13.48
C VAL A 355 7.46 -19.80 13.26
N LEU A 356 7.82 -19.97 11.99
CA LEU A 356 9.09 -20.56 11.53
C LEU A 356 9.99 -19.53 10.85
N GLY A 357 9.69 -18.25 11.06
CA GLY A 357 10.46 -17.13 10.52
C GLY A 357 9.56 -16.00 10.02
N PRO A 358 10.17 -14.89 9.60
CA PRO A 358 9.49 -13.77 8.98
C PRO A 358 8.57 -14.22 7.86
N ASP A 359 7.32 -13.75 7.94
CA ASP A 359 6.23 -14.03 7.01
C ASP A 359 5.93 -15.52 6.81
N VAL A 360 6.39 -16.41 7.71
CA VAL A 360 6.07 -17.84 7.70
C VAL A 360 5.31 -18.20 8.96
N LYS A 361 3.99 -18.29 8.82
CA LYS A 361 3.06 -18.66 9.89
C LYS A 361 2.30 -19.90 9.48
N LEU A 362 2.11 -20.80 10.44
CA LEU A 362 1.30 -22.00 10.28
C LEU A 362 0.24 -22.04 11.37
N ILE A 363 -0.93 -22.56 11.06
CA ILE A 363 -1.98 -22.82 12.04
C ILE A 363 -2.30 -24.31 11.97
N TYR A 364 -2.15 -24.99 13.09
CA TYR A 364 -2.47 -26.41 13.18
C TYR A 364 -3.94 -26.59 13.54
N LEU A 365 -4.68 -27.35 12.74
CA LEU A 365 -6.06 -27.73 12.98
C LEU A 365 -6.10 -29.22 13.30
N ALA A 366 -6.35 -29.53 14.58
CA ALA A 366 -6.59 -30.89 15.03
C ALA A 366 -7.85 -31.50 14.36
N PRO A 367 -7.94 -32.83 14.26
CA PRO A 367 -9.12 -33.49 13.70
C PRO A 367 -10.34 -33.25 14.60
N VAL A 368 -11.52 -33.16 14.00
CA VAL A 368 -12.78 -32.87 14.71
C VAL A 368 -13.38 -34.21 15.16
N ASP A 369 -13.41 -34.47 16.47
CA ASP A 369 -14.13 -35.62 17.01
C ASP A 369 -15.65 -35.35 16.91
N ASP A 370 -16.38 -36.20 16.19
CA ASP A 370 -17.86 -36.16 16.01
C ASP A 370 -18.68 -36.31 17.32
N LYS A 371 -18.05 -36.21 18.50
CA LYS A 371 -18.70 -36.42 19.80
C LYS A 371 -19.21 -35.15 20.49
N ASP A 372 -18.84 -33.95 20.02
CA ASP A 372 -19.22 -32.69 20.68
C ASP A 372 -20.37 -31.91 19.99
N THR A 373 -21.06 -32.49 18.99
CA THR A 373 -22.26 -31.87 18.39
C THR A 373 -23.58 -32.20 19.08
N THR A 374 -23.57 -32.62 20.34
CA THR A 374 -24.78 -32.72 21.16
C THR A 374 -24.53 -32.31 22.61
N ASN A 375 -24.70 -31.01 22.91
CA ASN A 375 -25.47 -30.51 24.05
C ASN A 375 -25.70 -29.00 23.97
#